data_AF-A0A8S4Q0C5-F1
#
_entry.id   AF-A0A8S4Q0C5-F1
#
_cell.length_a   1.000
_cell.length_b   1.000
_cell.length_c   1.000
_cell.angle_alpha   90.00
_cell.angle_beta   90.00
_cell.angle_gamma   90.00
#
_symmetry.space_group_name_H-M   'P 1'
#
loop_
_entity.id
_entity.type
_entity.pdbx_description
1 polymer ?
#
loop_
_entity_poly.entity_id
_entity_poly.type
_entity_poly.pdbx_seq_one_letter_code
_entity_poly.pdbx_strand_id
1 'polypeptide(L)'
;MLATGGLLCPVKAIKDMLCSRKEQYESLSALPLASYMHHGALKTMTQKQFSEMLKGTLDSAGFNAADYSGHSFRRGGACTAFIAGASPLLIKSQGDWRSNAWERYIDIPMESRWTMASLLTQEAGKE
;
A
#
# COMPACT_ATOMS: atom_id res chain seq x y z
N MET A 1 -8.90 6.85 1.29
CA MET A 1 -9.28 5.88 2.34
C MET A 1 -9.43 4.52 1.66
N LEU A 2 -8.78 3.46 2.17
CA LEU A 2 -8.93 2.11 1.57
C LEU A 2 -10.40 1.70 1.71
N ALA A 3 -11.10 1.55 0.58
CA ALA A 3 -12.53 1.26 0.58
C ALA A 3 -12.81 -0.05 1.34
N THR A 4 -13.54 0.03 2.44
CA THR A 4 -14.00 -1.14 3.19
C THR A 4 -15.33 -1.64 2.61
N GLY A 5 -15.58 -2.94 2.64
CA GLY A 5 -16.84 -3.55 2.18
C GLY A 5 -16.97 -3.80 0.67
N GLY A 6 -16.13 -3.20 -0.18
CA GLY A 6 -16.11 -3.43 -1.63
C GLY A 6 -15.28 -4.63 -2.11
N LEU A 7 -15.23 -4.85 -3.43
CA LEU A 7 -14.43 -5.91 -4.09
C LEU A 7 -12.94 -5.83 -3.73
N LEU A 8 -12.40 -4.61 -3.62
CA LEU A 8 -11.00 -4.34 -3.32
C LEU A 8 -10.73 -4.15 -1.81
N CYS A 9 -11.67 -4.57 -0.95
CA CYS A 9 -11.49 -4.42 0.49
C CYS A 9 -10.42 -5.39 1.01
N PRO A 10 -9.29 -4.89 1.55
CA PRO A 10 -8.21 -5.76 2.01
C PRO A 10 -8.62 -6.63 3.21
N VAL A 11 -9.52 -6.12 4.07
CA VAL A 11 -10.06 -6.90 5.21
C VAL A 11 -10.88 -8.08 4.72
N LYS A 12 -11.73 -7.86 3.70
CA LYS A 12 -12.52 -8.93 3.09
C LYS A 12 -11.61 -9.97 2.43
N ALA A 13 -10.65 -9.52 1.62
CA ALA A 13 -9.71 -10.41 0.95
C ALA A 13 -8.91 -11.30 1.93
N ILE A 14 -8.42 -10.74 3.04
CA ILE A 14 -7.71 -11.51 4.06
C ILE A 14 -8.67 -12.48 4.78
N LYS A 15 -9.90 -12.06 5.10
CA LYS A 15 -10.90 -12.95 5.71
C LYS A 15 -11.24 -14.12 4.80
N ASP A 16 -11.49 -13.85 3.53
CA ASP A 16 -11.82 -14.88 2.53
C ASP A 16 -10.65 -15.88 2.40
N MET A 17 -9.42 -15.38 2.33
CA MET A 17 -8.21 -16.22 2.33
C MET A 17 -8.09 -17.10 3.59
N LEU A 18 -8.39 -16.57 4.77
CA LEU A 18 -8.35 -17.34 6.02
C LEU A 18 -9.49 -18.37 6.11
N CYS A 19 -10.69 -18.04 5.63
CA CYS A 19 -11.82 -18.97 5.59
C CYS A 19 -11.50 -20.18 4.71
N SER A 20 -10.96 -19.97 3.51
CA SER A 20 -10.56 -21.08 2.62
C SER A 20 -9.45 -21.97 3.19
N ARG A 21 -8.70 -21.49 4.21
CA ARG A 21 -7.65 -22.27 4.88
C ARG A 21 -8.14 -23.06 6.09
N LYS A 22 -9.23 -22.65 6.76
CA LYS A 22 -9.78 -23.40 7.91
C LYS A 22 -10.15 -24.83 7.52
N GLU A 23 -10.52 -25.04 6.26
CA GLU A 23 -10.84 -26.36 5.72
C GLU A 23 -9.60 -27.25 5.55
N GLN A 24 -8.39 -26.68 5.55
CA GLN A 24 -7.14 -27.38 5.26
C GLN A 24 -6.24 -27.60 6.50
N TYR A 25 -6.44 -26.88 7.60
CA TYR A 25 -5.59 -26.97 8.79
C TYR A 25 -6.39 -26.93 10.09
N GLU A 26 -6.06 -27.82 11.03
CA GLU A 26 -6.66 -27.88 12.38
C GLU A 26 -6.38 -26.63 13.23
N SER A 27 -5.26 -25.93 12.99
CA SER A 27 -4.93 -24.68 13.70
C SER A 27 -4.27 -23.66 12.78
N LEU A 28 -4.91 -22.49 12.65
CA LEU A 28 -4.40 -21.37 11.86
C LEU A 28 -3.47 -20.44 12.64
N SER A 29 -3.47 -20.49 13.97
CA SER A 29 -2.73 -19.53 14.80
C SER A 29 -1.21 -19.71 14.76
N ALA A 30 -0.75 -20.90 14.39
CA ALA A 30 0.67 -21.22 14.28
C ALA A 30 1.26 -21.00 12.87
N LEU A 31 0.42 -20.67 11.87
CA LEU A 31 0.85 -20.60 10.48
C LEU A 31 1.14 -19.15 10.06
N PRO A 32 2.25 -18.89 9.34
CA PRO A 32 2.46 -17.59 8.73
C PRO A 32 1.32 -17.21 7.78
N LEU A 33 0.88 -15.95 7.83
CA LEU A 33 -0.25 -15.48 7.03
C LEU A 33 0.01 -15.66 5.52
N ALA A 34 1.25 -15.46 5.08
CA ALA A 34 1.66 -15.60 3.69
C ALA A 34 2.13 -17.02 3.32
N SER A 35 1.46 -18.06 3.82
CA SER A 35 1.74 -19.46 3.46
C SER A 35 0.76 -20.02 2.43
N TYR A 36 1.20 -21.00 1.66
CA TYR A 36 0.42 -21.67 0.60
C TYR A 36 0.82 -23.14 0.49
N MET A 37 -0.06 -23.96 -0.11
CA MET A 37 0.21 -25.37 -0.39
C MET A 37 0.93 -25.54 -1.73
N HIS A 38 2.00 -26.34 -1.72
CA HIS A 38 2.77 -26.67 -2.91
C HIS A 38 3.12 -28.16 -2.89
N HIS A 39 2.52 -28.95 -3.78
CA HIS A 39 2.65 -30.42 -3.82
C HIS A 39 2.41 -31.09 -2.46
N GLY A 40 1.34 -30.71 -1.76
CA GLY A 40 0.98 -31.29 -0.47
C GLY A 40 1.82 -30.81 0.73
N ALA A 41 2.81 -29.94 0.51
CA ALA A 41 3.60 -29.34 1.58
C ALA A 41 3.23 -27.87 1.78
N LEU A 42 3.12 -27.45 3.04
CA LEU A 42 2.98 -26.04 3.40
C LEU A 42 4.29 -25.31 3.17
N LYS A 43 4.26 -24.21 2.42
CA LYS A 43 5.40 -23.31 2.21
C LYS A 43 5.04 -21.89 2.55
N THR A 44 6.04 -21.12 2.98
CA THR A 44 5.91 -19.68 3.19
C THR A 44 6.36 -18.95 1.93
N MET A 45 5.57 -17.97 1.49
CA MET A 45 5.88 -17.12 0.34
C MET A 45 7.13 -16.29 0.62
N THR A 46 8.06 -16.33 -0.32
CA THR A 46 9.27 -15.51 -0.26
C THR A 46 9.02 -14.14 -0.89
N GLN A 47 9.89 -13.16 -0.56
CA GLN A 47 9.85 -11.85 -1.19
C GLN A 47 10.05 -11.92 -2.72
N LYS A 48 10.88 -12.86 -3.19
CA LYS A 48 11.09 -13.10 -4.63
C LYS A 48 9.80 -13.56 -5.31
N GLN A 49 9.13 -14.57 -4.74
CA GLN A 49 7.86 -15.09 -5.25
C GLN A 49 6.78 -14.01 -5.30
N PHE A 50 6.67 -13.20 -4.24
CA PHE A 50 5.75 -12.07 -4.23
C PHE A 50 6.08 -11.05 -5.33
N SER A 51 7.35 -10.73 -5.52
CA SER A 51 7.78 -9.76 -6.52
C SER A 51 7.53 -10.26 -7.95
N GLU A 52 7.76 -11.54 -8.22
CA GLU A 52 7.47 -12.18 -9.52
C GLU A 52 5.96 -12.17 -9.81
N MET A 53 5.14 -12.54 -8.82
CA MET A 53 3.69 -12.51 -8.93
C MET A 53 3.17 -11.08 -9.17
N LEU A 54 3.70 -10.09 -8.43
CA LEU A 54 3.35 -8.70 -8.60
C LEU A 54 3.67 -8.22 -10.01
N LYS A 55 4.89 -8.49 -10.50
CA LYS A 55 5.32 -8.08 -11.83
C LYS A 55 4.46 -8.70 -12.94
N GLY A 56 4.23 -10.02 -12.88
CA GLY A 56 3.37 -10.70 -13.85
C GLY A 56 1.93 -10.17 -13.85
N THR A 57 1.40 -9.81 -12.68
CA THR A 57 0.05 -9.20 -12.55
C THR A 57 0.01 -7.81 -13.17
N LEU A 58 1.05 -6.99 -12.94
CA LEU A 58 1.15 -5.64 -13.50
C LEU A 58 1.27 -5.65 -15.02
N ASP A 59 2.13 -6.52 -15.57
CA ASP A 59 2.30 -6.68 -17.01
C ASP A 59 0.98 -7.14 -17.66
N SER A 60 0.28 -8.10 -17.04
CA SER A 60 -1.02 -8.57 -17.52
C SER A 60 -2.11 -7.50 -17.47
N ALA A 61 -1.98 -6.51 -16.58
CA ALA A 61 -2.87 -5.37 -16.47
C ALA A 61 -2.44 -4.18 -17.36
N GLY A 62 -1.39 -4.33 -18.19
CA GLY A 62 -0.91 -3.30 -19.11
C GLY A 62 0.00 -2.23 -18.50
N PHE A 63 0.48 -2.45 -17.27
CA PHE A 63 1.46 -1.57 -16.64
C PHE A 63 2.89 -2.05 -16.94
N ASN A 64 3.84 -1.12 -16.99
CA ASN A 64 5.26 -1.48 -17.03
C ASN A 64 5.71 -1.96 -15.64
N ALA A 65 5.84 -3.27 -15.44
CA ALA A 65 6.20 -3.83 -14.15
C ALA A 65 7.59 -3.40 -13.62
N ALA A 66 8.49 -2.91 -14.48
CA ALA A 66 9.80 -2.40 -14.07
C ALA A 66 9.71 -1.15 -13.18
N ASP A 67 8.62 -0.38 -13.30
CA ASP A 67 8.40 0.85 -12.53
C ASP A 67 7.85 0.59 -11.11
N TYR A 68 7.55 -0.67 -10.79
CA TYR A 68 6.89 -1.05 -9.56
C TYR A 68 7.66 -2.09 -8.76
N SER A 69 7.54 -1.98 -7.44
CA SER A 69 8.04 -2.97 -6.49
C SER A 69 7.13 -3.01 -5.27
N GLY A 70 7.39 -3.94 -4.34
CA GLY A 70 6.72 -3.93 -3.04
C GLY A 70 6.85 -2.58 -2.31
N HIS A 71 7.93 -1.83 -2.56
CA HIS A 71 8.13 -0.50 -1.99
C HIS A 71 7.12 0.54 -2.49
N SER A 72 6.65 0.39 -3.73
CA SER A 72 5.66 1.28 -4.34
C SER A 72 4.35 1.31 -3.54
N PHE A 73 3.95 0.19 -2.91
CA PHE A 73 2.79 0.17 -2.02
C PHE A 73 2.99 1.04 -0.77
N ARG A 74 4.19 1.03 -0.16
CA ARG A 74 4.49 1.90 0.99
C ARG A 74 4.44 3.38 0.59
N ARG A 75 5.06 3.73 -0.55
CA ARG A 75 5.04 5.08 -1.10
C ARG A 75 3.61 5.54 -1.39
N GLY A 76 2.83 4.72 -2.09
CA GLY A 76 1.42 5.01 -2.41
C GLY A 76 0.54 5.14 -1.17
N GLY A 77 0.76 4.31 -0.14
CA GLY A 77 0.07 4.40 1.14
C GLY A 77 0.32 5.71 1.88
N ALA A 78 1.59 6.14 1.96
CA ALA A 78 1.95 7.44 2.53
C ALA A 78 1.36 8.61 1.74
N CYS A 79 1.49 8.59 0.41
CA CYS A 79 0.95 9.64 -0.46
C CYS A 79 -0.57 9.76 -0.34
N THR A 80 -1.28 8.62 -0.34
CA THR A 80 -2.75 8.60 -0.15
C THR A 80 -3.15 9.16 1.20
N ALA A 81 -2.44 8.82 2.27
CA ALA A 81 -2.73 9.34 3.62
C ALA A 81 -2.48 10.85 3.70
N PHE A 82 -1.38 11.33 3.11
CA PHE A 82 -1.08 12.76 3.03
C PHE A 82 -2.13 13.54 2.26
N ILE A 83 -2.52 13.08 1.06
CA ILE A 83 -3.57 13.69 0.24
C ILE A 83 -4.92 13.71 0.98
N ALA A 84 -5.19 12.70 1.80
CA ALA A 84 -6.38 12.64 2.65
C ALA A 84 -6.31 13.55 3.89
N GLY A 85 -5.23 14.33 4.06
CA GLY A 85 -5.06 15.26 5.19
C GLY A 85 -4.66 14.60 6.49
N ALA A 86 -4.15 13.35 6.47
CA ALA A 86 -3.66 12.70 7.67
C ALA A 86 -2.47 13.46 8.26
N SER A 87 -2.41 13.56 9.58
CA SER A 87 -1.28 14.20 10.26
C SER A 87 0.02 13.39 10.05
N PRO A 88 1.20 14.03 10.11
CA PRO A 88 2.48 13.32 10.04
C PRO A 88 2.61 12.16 11.05
N LEU A 89 2.01 12.28 12.24
CA LEU A 89 2.01 11.23 13.25
C LEU A 89 1.24 9.99 12.78
N LEU A 90 0.07 10.18 12.16
CA LEU A 90 -0.73 9.08 11.62
C LEU A 90 -0.05 8.42 10.43
N ILE A 91 0.58 9.20 9.54
CA ILE A 91 1.33 8.65 8.39
C ILE A 91 2.51 7.81 8.87
N LYS A 92 3.27 8.32 9.85
CA LYS A 92 4.36 7.59 10.50
C LYS A 92 3.88 6.29 11.15
N SER A 93 2.79 6.36 11.90
CA SER A 93 2.19 5.18 12.54
C SER A 93 1.71 4.15 11.50
N GLN A 94 1.04 4.59 10.44
CA GLN A 94 0.51 3.72 9.39
C GLN A 94 1.63 2.96 8.65
N GLY A 95 2.71 3.64 8.30
CA GLY A 95 3.80 3.04 7.55
C GLY A 95 4.99 2.60 8.39
N ASP A 96 4.88 2.59 9.71
CA ASP A 96 5.93 2.21 10.66
C ASP A 96 7.25 2.98 10.44
N TRP A 97 7.16 4.32 10.37
CA TRP A 97 8.31 5.21 10.27
C TRP A 97 8.60 5.88 11.60
N ARG A 98 9.82 5.68 12.11
CA ARG A 98 10.33 6.44 13.26
C ARG A 98 10.70 7.89 12.90
N SER A 99 11.24 8.10 11.70
CA SER A 99 11.74 9.39 11.22
C SER A 99 10.84 10.00 10.14
N ASN A 100 11.20 11.17 9.63
CA ASN A 100 10.53 11.84 8.52
C ASN A 100 10.84 11.24 7.14
N ALA A 101 11.32 9.99 7.07
CA ALA A 101 11.64 9.33 5.79
C ALA A 101 10.44 9.25 4.82
N TRP A 102 9.21 9.26 5.36
CA TRP A 102 7.97 9.28 4.58
C TRP A 102 7.81 10.54 3.71
N GLU A 103 8.41 11.68 4.08
CA GLU A 103 8.30 12.93 3.31
C GLU A 103 8.88 12.77 1.90
N ARG A 104 9.92 11.92 1.74
CA ARG A 104 10.52 11.62 0.44
C ARG A 104 9.60 10.81 -0.49
N TYR A 105 8.52 10.25 0.04
CA TYR A 105 7.53 9.52 -0.74
C TYR A 105 6.41 10.39 -1.29
N ILE A 106 6.28 11.61 -0.78
CA ILE A 106 5.21 12.53 -1.15
C ILE A 106 5.64 13.29 -2.39
N ASP A 107 5.07 12.91 -3.53
CA ASP A 107 5.10 13.74 -4.72
C ASP A 107 3.97 14.75 -4.60
N ILE A 108 4.32 16.02 -4.36
CA ILE A 108 3.34 17.10 -4.34
C ILE A 108 2.90 17.38 -5.78
N PRO A 109 1.60 17.21 -6.11
CA PRO A 109 1.10 17.51 -7.44
C PRO A 109 1.43 18.95 -7.85
N MET A 110 1.67 19.18 -9.14
CA MET A 110 2.02 20.52 -9.65
C MET A 110 0.91 21.53 -9.33
N GLU A 111 -0.34 21.08 -9.33
CA GLU A 111 -1.54 21.85 -9.05
C GLU A 111 -1.54 22.37 -7.62
N SER A 112 -1.09 21.55 -6.66
CA SER A 112 -0.94 21.96 -5.26
C SER A 112 0.15 23.03 -5.13
N ARG A 113 1.26 22.90 -5.86
CA ARG A 113 2.33 23.92 -5.88
C ARG A 113 1.85 25.23 -6.49
N TRP A 114 1.09 25.17 -7.58
CA TRP A 114 0.50 26.34 -8.23
C TRP A 114 -0.51 27.06 -7.34
N THR A 115 -1.36 26.30 -6.66
CA THR A 115 -2.36 26.86 -5.71
C THR A 115 -1.66 27.61 -4.59
N MET A 116 -0.62 27.02 -3.99
CA MET A 116 0.18 27.67 -2.96
C MET A 116 0.84 28.96 -3.45
N ALA A 117 1.46 28.94 -4.64
CA ALA A 117 2.06 30.13 -5.23
C ALA A 117 1.02 31.25 -5.47
N SER A 118 -0.15 30.89 -5.98
CA SER A 118 -1.24 31.84 -6.25
C SER A 118 -1.78 32.49 -4.96
N LEU A 119 -1.93 31.72 -3.89
CA LEU A 119 -2.35 32.23 -2.59
C LEU A 119 -1.34 33.22 -2.01
N LEU A 120 -0.04 32.90 -2.09
CA LEU A 120 1.02 33.79 -1.61
C LEU A 120 1.02 35.13 -2.33
N THR A 121 0.80 35.14 -3.65
CA THR A 121 0.72 36.38 -4.43
C THR A 121 -0.52 37.22 -4.10
N GLN A 122 -1.63 36.59 -3.71
CA GLN A 122 -2.86 37.30 -3.34
C GLN A 122 -2.74 37.96 -1.97
N GLU A 123 -2.05 37.33 -1.02
CA GLU A 123 -1.80 37.93 0.29
C GLU A 123 -0.74 39.04 0.22
N ALA A 124 0.29 38.89 -0.62
CA ALA A 124 1.31 39.92 -0.82
C ALA A 124 0.80 41.21 -1.50
N GLY A 125 -0.36 41.16 -2.18
CA GLY A 125 -0.99 42.32 -2.82
C GLY A 125 -2.03 43.03 -1.95
N LYS A 126 -2.18 42.64 -0.67
CA LYS A 126 -3.13 43.24 0.28
C LYS A 126 -2.49 44.25 1.25
N GLU A 127 -1.19 44.51 1.11
CA GLU A 127 -0.46 45.60 1.80
C GLU A 127 -0.37 46.85 0.91
#